data_AF-A0A7J3DAP5-F1
#
_entry.id   AF-A0A7J3DAP5-F1
#
_cell.length_a   1.000
_cell.length_b   1.000
_cell.length_c   1.000
_cell.angle_alpha   90.00
_cell.angle_beta   90.00
_cell.angle_gamma   90.00
#
_symmetry.space_group_name_H-M   'P 1'
#
loop_
_entity.id
_entity.type
_entity.pdbx_description
1 polymer ?
#
loop_
_entity_poly.entity_id
_entity_poly.type
_entity_poly.pdbx_seq_one_letter_code
_entity_poly.pdbx_strand_id
1 'polypeptide(L)'
;MLNADEQSFEEIVDSWKGIPIEKQRRLFYVLDYVLNYHTGDRHLWKPLEEKFAEELEYLKNKNLILTKTMKDRYMGSYEKLEINENFLNQIKGLLVQKYYPMFSEKEVSETINTLIQKIGLRDSLDALLTFKEIFSENMYYSAGSSRRPLDLNSEGYSRISGGFKEKYGFSKFLKSLCEKELAFHIVYVNSKKESKDCFILRYEPIDIASILINIADTKISSFLKKLGDLERLCLYVKWVYPEADLKFFVKNLLKLYTPKQIEDAYASLGDLNHPKQRLNDEMIRGVIQDVESDEKERIHDNLIRFLIDDQKCAIFMGAIIALASDKGRYLELRHSSLNEIKQHIGDFERLSTYINAFNERRLIYFSYQDDLIVPKIVLDKYSEIVKPKVDEVIIFEDEEKGKEFLEKEFSRAEEGIDIWDPYLEESVLKQLEKICKSKPSLKIRILTTNEKLQKDLKTANKKWSNIEAVVILPKEFRKPNGSVGYKRAFHDRYLIIDRNRVWHLGHSLDELGKKPYTSASRFPEKEARMISDAFEFNFDKKLDVLKEKGDWDAIRILNADHKVIARKNFE
;
A
#
# COMPACT_ATOMS: atom_id res chain seq x y z
N MET A 1 30.82 12.11 -76.01
CA MET A 1 31.15 11.15 -74.94
C MET A 1 30.64 9.82 -75.41
N LEU A 2 31.57 8.88 -75.59
CA LEU A 2 31.33 7.57 -76.20
C LEU A 2 30.21 6.83 -75.46
N ASN A 3 29.30 6.23 -76.24
CA ASN A 3 28.31 5.28 -75.78
C ASN A 3 29.05 4.22 -74.94
N ALA A 4 28.91 4.27 -73.62
CA ALA A 4 29.20 3.11 -72.81
C ALA A 4 28.31 2.01 -73.37
N ASP A 5 28.94 0.94 -73.86
CA ASP A 5 28.28 -0.20 -74.48
C ASP A 5 26.97 -0.49 -73.75
N GLU A 6 25.87 -0.58 -74.50
CA GLU A 6 24.59 -1.08 -74.00
C GLU A 6 24.80 -2.54 -73.60
N GLN A 7 25.45 -2.78 -72.46
CA GLN A 7 25.55 -4.10 -71.87
C GLN A 7 24.13 -4.58 -71.68
N SER A 8 23.82 -5.72 -72.29
CA SER A 8 22.51 -6.32 -72.11
C SER A 8 22.30 -6.65 -70.63
N PHE A 9 21.05 -6.67 -70.16
CA PHE A 9 20.76 -7.07 -68.79
C PHE A 9 21.33 -8.45 -68.46
N GLU A 10 21.33 -9.35 -69.45
CA GLU A 10 21.89 -10.70 -69.36
C GLU A 10 23.40 -10.68 -69.14
N GLU A 11 24.15 -9.86 -69.86
CA GLU A 11 25.60 -9.68 -69.64
C GLU A 11 25.91 -9.13 -68.25
N ILE A 12 25.10 -8.17 -67.77
CA ILE A 12 25.24 -7.61 -66.43
C ILE A 12 25.03 -8.71 -65.38
N VAL A 13 23.95 -9.48 -65.47
CA VAL A 13 23.65 -10.56 -64.52
C VAL A 13 24.66 -11.70 -64.64
N ASP A 14 25.13 -12.03 -65.84
CA ASP A 14 26.15 -13.06 -66.06
C ASP A 14 27.49 -12.69 -65.43
N SER A 15 27.83 -11.39 -65.41
CA SER A 15 29.02 -10.92 -64.68
C SER A 15 28.94 -11.20 -63.17
N TRP A 16 27.75 -11.45 -62.62
CA TRP A 16 27.58 -11.77 -61.20
C TRP A 16 27.97 -13.20 -60.87
N LYS A 17 28.09 -14.11 -61.86
CA LYS A 17 28.50 -15.50 -61.64
C LYS A 17 29.89 -15.59 -60.97
N GLY A 18 30.76 -14.60 -61.18
CA GLY A 18 32.06 -14.49 -60.53
C GLY A 18 32.06 -13.80 -59.16
N ILE A 19 30.92 -13.25 -58.73
CA ILE A 19 30.76 -12.58 -57.43
C ILE A 19 30.40 -13.64 -56.37
N PRO A 20 30.99 -13.61 -55.15
CA PRO A 20 30.59 -14.51 -54.07
C PRO A 20 29.08 -14.46 -53.80
N ILE A 21 28.49 -15.61 -53.46
CA ILE A 21 27.03 -15.75 -53.31
C ILE A 21 26.46 -14.78 -52.26
N GLU A 22 27.20 -14.51 -51.19
CA GLU A 22 26.81 -13.56 -50.16
C GLU A 22 26.75 -12.13 -50.71
N LYS A 23 27.68 -11.75 -51.60
CA LYS A 23 27.68 -10.43 -52.22
C LYS A 23 26.61 -10.31 -53.31
N GLN A 24 26.33 -11.38 -54.06
CA GLN A 24 25.16 -11.43 -54.94
C GLN A 24 23.85 -11.22 -54.18
N ARG A 25 23.71 -11.88 -53.02
CA ARG A 25 22.55 -11.72 -52.14
C ARG A 25 22.36 -10.28 -51.67
N ARG A 26 23.46 -9.59 -51.33
CA ARG A 26 23.43 -8.16 -50.97
C ARG A 26 23.07 -7.26 -52.15
N LEU A 27 23.53 -7.56 -53.37
CA LEU A 27 23.10 -6.85 -54.58
C LEU A 27 21.58 -6.94 -54.75
N PHE A 28 21.00 -8.13 -54.58
CA PHE A 28 19.55 -8.30 -54.61
C PHE A 28 18.83 -7.53 -53.49
N TYR A 29 19.37 -7.51 -52.28
CA TYR A 29 18.82 -6.72 -51.17
C TYR A 29 18.75 -5.22 -51.49
N VAL A 30 19.79 -4.67 -52.12
CA VAL A 30 19.81 -3.24 -52.53
C VAL A 30 18.82 -2.97 -53.65
N LEU A 31 18.76 -3.84 -54.67
CA LEU A 31 17.77 -3.71 -55.74
C LEU A 31 16.34 -3.77 -55.22
N ASP A 32 16.06 -4.71 -54.32
CA ASP A 32 14.76 -4.84 -53.66
C ASP A 32 14.43 -3.60 -52.84
N TYR A 33 15.36 -3.08 -52.03
CA TYR A 33 15.17 -1.83 -51.30
C TYR A 33 14.80 -0.66 -52.22
N VAL A 34 15.56 -0.43 -53.30
CA VAL A 34 15.31 0.70 -54.20
C VAL A 34 14.02 0.53 -54.99
N LEU A 35 13.71 -0.70 -55.43
CA LEU A 35 12.50 -1.00 -56.17
C LEU A 35 11.22 -0.82 -55.34
N ASN A 36 11.23 -1.35 -54.12
CA ASN A 36 10.03 -1.53 -53.34
C ASN A 36 9.93 -0.49 -52.21
N TYR A 37 11.04 -0.16 -51.52
CA TYR A 37 11.00 0.51 -50.23
C TYR A 37 11.57 1.94 -50.24
N HIS A 38 12.23 2.37 -51.31
CA HIS A 38 12.69 3.74 -51.51
C HIS A 38 11.56 4.64 -52.06
N THR A 39 10.39 4.54 -51.42
CA THR A 39 9.18 5.29 -51.76
C THR A 39 9.04 6.46 -50.79
N GLY A 40 8.85 7.67 -51.30
CA GLY A 40 8.58 8.88 -50.51
C GLY A 40 9.70 9.93 -50.46
N ASP A 41 9.27 11.20 -50.38
CA ASP A 41 10.16 12.34 -50.21
C ASP A 41 10.79 12.34 -48.81
N ARG A 42 12.06 12.73 -48.71
CA ARG A 42 12.84 12.85 -47.46
C ARG A 42 13.35 11.57 -46.80
N HIS A 43 13.36 10.46 -47.52
CA HIS A 43 14.05 9.24 -47.07
C HIS A 43 15.49 9.25 -47.60
N LEU A 44 16.44 9.50 -46.71
CA LEU A 44 17.85 9.23 -47.00
C LEU A 44 18.10 7.77 -46.62
N TRP A 45 18.49 6.97 -47.59
CA TRP A 45 19.04 5.68 -47.26
C TRP A 45 20.39 5.92 -46.54
N LYS A 46 20.45 5.59 -45.24
CA LYS A 46 21.73 5.21 -44.62
C LYS A 46 21.84 3.71 -44.90
N PRO A 47 22.56 3.26 -45.93
CA PRO A 47 23.11 1.91 -45.85
C PRO A 47 23.83 1.86 -44.49
N LEU A 48 23.44 0.92 -43.61
CA LEU A 48 24.10 0.67 -42.32
C LEU A 48 25.59 0.97 -42.51
N GLU A 49 26.07 2.08 -41.93
CA GLU A 49 27.28 2.78 -42.37
C GLU A 49 28.35 1.76 -42.77
N GLU A 50 28.71 1.75 -44.07
CA GLU A 50 29.71 0.88 -44.74
C GLU A 50 29.24 -0.46 -45.34
N LYS A 51 28.18 -1.14 -44.84
CA LYS A 51 27.94 -2.56 -45.23
C LYS A 51 27.43 -2.79 -46.66
N PHE A 52 26.70 -1.84 -47.24
CA PHE A 52 26.08 -1.96 -48.58
C PHE A 52 26.51 -0.88 -49.58
N ALA A 53 27.50 -0.06 -49.21
CA ALA A 53 27.96 1.04 -50.04
C ALA A 53 28.60 0.53 -51.34
N GLU A 54 29.38 -0.55 -51.25
CA GLU A 54 30.00 -1.18 -52.43
C GLU A 54 28.96 -1.74 -53.40
N GLU A 55 27.93 -2.41 -52.89
CA GLU A 55 26.86 -2.98 -53.70
C GLU A 55 26.04 -1.90 -54.40
N LEU A 56 25.71 -0.80 -53.70
CA LEU A 56 25.03 0.34 -54.32
C LEU A 56 25.88 0.94 -55.44
N GLU A 57 27.17 1.20 -55.18
CA GLU A 57 28.05 1.81 -56.16
C GLU A 57 28.27 0.90 -57.37
N TYR A 58 28.39 -0.41 -57.15
CA TYR A 58 28.42 -1.40 -58.21
C TYR A 58 27.16 -1.36 -59.09
N LEU A 59 25.96 -1.30 -58.48
CA LEU A 59 24.70 -1.23 -59.21
C LEU A 59 24.51 0.10 -59.96
N LYS A 60 25.02 1.21 -59.41
CA LYS A 60 25.10 2.51 -60.10
C LYS A 60 26.02 2.44 -61.33
N ASN A 61 27.22 1.87 -61.17
CA ASN A 61 28.19 1.69 -62.27
C ASN A 61 27.68 0.78 -63.38
N LYS A 62 26.77 -0.15 -63.06
CA LYS A 62 26.08 -1.01 -64.02
C LYS A 62 24.80 -0.39 -64.60
N ASN A 63 24.51 0.89 -64.32
CA ASN A 63 23.29 1.59 -64.74
C ASN A 63 21.99 0.87 -64.36
N LEU A 64 21.99 0.03 -63.32
CA LEU A 64 20.78 -0.63 -62.80
C LEU A 64 20.02 0.28 -61.83
N ILE A 65 20.76 1.09 -61.08
CA ILE A 65 20.23 2.13 -60.20
C ILE A 65 20.69 3.49 -60.72
N LEU A 66 19.73 4.40 -60.89
CA LEU A 66 19.97 5.79 -61.24
C LEU A 66 19.89 6.66 -59.98
N THR A 67 20.62 7.76 -60.00
CA THR A 67 20.57 8.77 -58.93
C THR A 67 19.98 10.05 -59.46
N LYS A 68 18.91 10.53 -58.83
CA LYS A 68 18.24 11.79 -59.19
C LYS A 68 18.40 12.78 -58.05
N THR A 69 18.94 13.96 -58.34
CA THR A 69 19.00 15.04 -57.35
C THR A 69 17.62 15.66 -57.18
N MET A 70 17.04 15.48 -56.01
CA MET A 70 15.77 16.08 -55.59
C MET A 70 16.04 17.29 -54.71
N LYS A 71 15.14 18.28 -54.75
CA LYS A 71 15.18 19.44 -53.83
C LYS A 71 13.97 19.39 -52.91
N ASP A 72 14.23 19.37 -51.61
CA ASP A 72 13.20 19.53 -50.59
C ASP A 72 13.48 20.78 -49.75
N ARG A 73 12.41 21.48 -49.34
CA ARG A 73 12.50 22.74 -48.61
C ARG A 73 13.27 22.61 -47.29
N TYR A 74 13.25 21.43 -46.67
CA TYR A 74 13.85 21.19 -45.37
C TYR A 74 15.22 20.53 -45.49
N MET A 75 15.39 19.60 -46.43
CA MET A 75 16.66 18.88 -46.61
C MET A 75 17.67 19.58 -47.52
N GLY A 76 17.23 20.56 -48.31
CA GLY A 76 18.04 21.05 -49.44
C GLY A 76 18.04 20.04 -50.58
N SER A 77 19.17 19.90 -51.27
CA SER A 77 19.33 18.89 -52.32
C SER A 77 19.69 17.54 -51.72
N TYR A 78 19.01 16.47 -52.15
CA TYR A 78 19.33 15.09 -51.76
C TYR A 78 19.29 14.14 -52.94
N GLU A 79 19.96 13.01 -52.82
CA GLU A 79 19.94 11.94 -53.82
C GLU A 79 18.75 11.01 -53.60
N LYS A 80 17.91 10.86 -54.63
CA LYS A 80 16.88 9.84 -54.71
C LYS A 80 17.37 8.71 -55.62
N LEU A 81 17.23 7.48 -55.15
CA LEU A 81 17.59 6.28 -55.92
C LEU A 81 16.37 5.79 -56.69
N GLU A 82 16.54 5.48 -57.97
CA GLU A 82 15.47 4.94 -58.81
C GLU A 82 16.02 3.76 -59.61
N ILE A 83 15.20 2.72 -59.81
CA ILE A 83 15.56 1.64 -60.73
C ILE A 83 15.54 2.20 -62.15
N ASN A 84 16.53 1.83 -62.97
CA ASN A 84 16.51 2.20 -64.39
C ASN A 84 15.31 1.53 -65.08
N GLU A 85 14.40 2.34 -65.63
CA GLU A 85 13.17 1.89 -66.29
C GLU A 85 13.42 0.86 -67.40
N ASN A 86 14.56 0.95 -68.10
CA ASN A 86 14.95 0.00 -69.15
C ASN A 86 15.15 -1.45 -68.62
N PHE A 87 15.40 -1.59 -67.32
CA PHE A 87 15.67 -2.86 -66.65
C PHE A 87 14.62 -3.23 -65.59
N LEU A 88 13.58 -2.41 -65.39
CA LEU A 88 12.63 -2.55 -64.29
C LEU A 88 11.96 -3.95 -64.26
N ASN A 89 11.45 -4.40 -65.41
CA ASN A 89 10.76 -5.69 -65.50
C ASN A 89 11.74 -6.86 -65.36
N GLN A 90 12.95 -6.74 -65.91
CA GLN A 90 13.97 -7.78 -65.77
C GLN A 90 14.46 -7.89 -64.33
N ILE A 91 14.64 -6.77 -63.62
CA ILE A 91 15.00 -6.74 -62.19
C ILE A 91 13.90 -7.38 -61.34
N LYS A 92 12.62 -7.05 -61.59
CA LYS A 92 11.48 -7.71 -60.93
C LYS A 92 11.51 -9.23 -61.14
N GLY A 93 11.67 -9.67 -62.39
CA GLY A 93 11.77 -11.10 -62.71
C GLY A 93 12.96 -11.78 -62.03
N LEU A 94 14.13 -11.11 -62.00
CA LEU A 94 15.34 -11.60 -61.37
C LEU A 94 15.18 -11.76 -59.84
N LEU A 95 14.59 -10.77 -59.17
CA LEU A 95 14.29 -10.85 -57.73
C LEU A 95 13.35 -12.01 -57.43
N VAL A 96 12.25 -12.15 -58.19
CA VAL A 96 11.28 -13.25 -58.03
C VAL A 96 11.93 -14.62 -58.26
N GLN A 97 12.82 -14.75 -59.24
CA GLN A 97 13.43 -16.04 -59.57
C GLN A 97 14.60 -16.43 -58.67
N LYS A 98 15.40 -15.47 -58.23
CA LYS A 98 16.69 -15.74 -57.56
C LYS A 98 16.71 -15.33 -56.11
N TYR A 99 16.08 -14.22 -55.74
CA TYR A 99 16.19 -13.67 -54.39
C TYR A 99 15.03 -14.08 -53.49
N TYR A 100 13.80 -13.92 -53.97
CA TYR A 100 12.60 -14.19 -53.19
C TYR A 100 12.47 -15.64 -52.70
N PRO A 101 12.88 -16.67 -53.46
CA PRO A 101 12.86 -18.05 -52.98
C PRO A 101 13.79 -18.31 -51.78
N MET A 102 14.70 -17.39 -51.45
CA MET A 102 15.55 -17.47 -50.25
C MET A 102 14.80 -17.12 -48.96
N PHE A 103 13.55 -16.67 -49.07
CA PHE A 103 12.70 -16.34 -47.94
C PHE A 103 11.55 -17.34 -47.91
N SER A 104 11.61 -18.32 -47.01
CA SER A 104 10.44 -19.11 -46.62
C SER A 104 9.94 -18.66 -45.26
N GLU A 105 8.62 -18.73 -45.02
CA GLU A 105 8.02 -18.33 -43.73
C GLU A 105 8.66 -19.08 -42.56
N LYS A 106 8.98 -20.37 -42.76
CA LYS A 106 9.66 -21.22 -41.79
C LYS A 106 11.05 -20.70 -41.44
N GLU A 107 11.92 -20.49 -42.43
CA GLU A 107 13.30 -20.04 -42.20
C GLU A 107 13.36 -18.62 -41.62
N VAL A 108 12.45 -17.74 -42.08
CA VAL A 108 12.29 -16.39 -41.53
C VAL A 108 11.87 -16.46 -40.07
N SER A 109 10.87 -17.30 -39.75
CA SER A 109 10.41 -17.51 -38.37
C SER A 109 11.52 -18.06 -37.47
N GLU A 110 12.29 -19.04 -37.94
CA GLU A 110 13.44 -19.60 -37.22
C GLU A 110 14.54 -18.56 -36.99
N THR A 111 14.81 -17.72 -37.99
CA THR A 111 15.76 -16.62 -37.91
C THR A 111 15.33 -15.60 -36.85
N ILE A 112 14.07 -15.16 -36.90
CA ILE A 112 13.50 -14.21 -35.94
C ILE A 112 13.54 -14.79 -34.52
N ASN A 113 13.15 -16.07 -34.35
CA ASN A 113 13.23 -16.74 -33.06
C ASN A 113 14.67 -16.81 -32.52
N THR A 114 15.65 -17.05 -33.39
CA THR A 114 17.07 -17.06 -33.01
C THR A 114 17.54 -15.67 -32.58
N LEU A 115 17.11 -14.60 -33.27
CA LEU A 115 17.42 -13.23 -32.88
C LEU A 115 16.79 -12.86 -31.52
N ILE A 116 15.53 -13.23 -31.30
CA ILE A 116 14.82 -13.10 -30.02
C ILE A 116 15.59 -13.82 -28.90
N GLN A 117 16.04 -15.05 -29.13
CA GLN A 117 16.82 -15.82 -28.15
C GLN A 117 18.16 -15.15 -27.82
N LYS A 118 18.87 -14.62 -28.82
CA LYS A 118 20.17 -13.94 -28.63
C LYS A 118 20.07 -12.67 -27.81
N ILE A 119 18.94 -11.98 -27.90
CA ILE A 119 18.69 -10.74 -27.15
C ILE A 119 18.21 -11.06 -25.72
N GLY A 120 17.78 -12.30 -25.47
CA GLY A 120 17.29 -12.77 -24.17
C GLY A 120 15.77 -12.65 -24.08
N LEU A 121 15.15 -13.56 -23.31
CA LEU A 121 13.68 -13.65 -23.22
C LEU A 121 13.03 -12.35 -22.71
N ARG A 122 13.71 -11.62 -21.82
CA ARG A 122 13.20 -10.39 -21.21
C ARG A 122 13.20 -9.22 -22.19
N ASP A 123 14.37 -8.88 -22.73
CA ASP A 123 14.52 -7.81 -23.73
C ASP A 123 13.69 -8.11 -25.00
N SER A 124 13.51 -9.39 -25.33
CA SER A 124 12.64 -9.77 -26.43
C SER A 124 11.15 -9.66 -26.11
N LEU A 125 10.70 -9.92 -24.88
CA LEU A 125 9.30 -9.69 -24.50
C LEU A 125 8.95 -8.20 -24.59
N ASP A 126 9.83 -7.33 -24.08
CA ASP A 126 9.67 -5.88 -24.14
C ASP A 126 9.64 -5.39 -25.60
N ALA A 127 10.54 -5.91 -26.44
CA ALA A 127 10.58 -5.63 -27.87
C ALA A 127 9.30 -6.09 -28.60
N LEU A 128 8.82 -7.30 -28.33
CA LEU A 128 7.63 -7.89 -28.96
C LEU A 128 6.34 -7.18 -28.52
N LEU A 129 6.25 -6.79 -27.24
CA LEU A 129 5.12 -6.01 -26.73
C LEU A 129 5.11 -4.59 -27.32
N THR A 130 6.27 -3.92 -27.34
CA THR A 130 6.41 -2.60 -27.98
C THR A 130 6.05 -2.69 -29.47
N PHE A 131 6.48 -3.76 -30.14
CA PHE A 131 6.11 -4.01 -31.52
C PHE A 131 4.60 -4.16 -31.69
N LYS A 132 3.95 -4.96 -30.85
CA LYS A 132 2.49 -5.15 -30.89
C LYS A 132 1.73 -3.85 -30.60
N GLU A 133 2.18 -3.06 -29.62
CA GLU A 133 1.62 -1.73 -29.31
C GLU A 133 1.65 -0.83 -30.55
N ILE A 134 2.84 -0.66 -31.16
CA ILE A 134 3.03 0.17 -32.37
C ILE A 134 2.10 -0.29 -33.50
N PHE A 135 1.98 -1.59 -33.74
CA PHE A 135 1.18 -2.10 -34.85
C PHE A 135 -0.33 -2.08 -34.55
N SER A 136 -0.73 -2.30 -33.30
CA SER A 136 -2.13 -2.16 -32.89
C SER A 136 -2.59 -0.71 -33.00
N GLU A 137 -1.83 0.26 -32.49
CA GLU A 137 -2.21 1.68 -32.53
C GLU A 137 -2.30 2.20 -33.97
N ASN A 138 -1.35 1.81 -34.84
CA ASN A 138 -1.34 2.24 -36.24
C ASN A 138 -2.39 1.53 -37.11
N MET A 139 -2.93 0.38 -36.70
CA MET A 139 -4.09 -0.23 -37.36
C MET A 139 -5.41 0.48 -37.01
N TYR A 140 -5.58 0.96 -35.78
CA TYR A 140 -6.85 1.56 -35.32
C TYR A 140 -7.06 3.03 -35.70
N TYR A 141 -6.02 3.81 -35.99
CA TYR A 141 -6.15 5.21 -36.43
C TYR A 141 -6.67 5.38 -37.88
N SER A 142 -7.05 4.31 -38.57
CA SER A 142 -7.61 4.34 -39.92
C SER A 142 -9.15 4.50 -39.99
N ALA A 143 -9.85 4.53 -38.85
CA ALA A 143 -11.32 4.44 -38.82
C ALA A 143 -12.08 5.75 -38.50
N GLY A 144 -11.43 6.90 -38.32
CA GLY A 144 -12.14 8.13 -37.95
C GLY A 144 -11.42 9.41 -38.36
N SER A 145 -12.10 10.23 -39.18
CA SER A 145 -11.71 11.54 -39.73
C SER A 145 -10.81 11.54 -40.98
N SER A 146 -11.46 11.60 -42.15
CA SER A 146 -11.03 12.19 -43.44
C SER A 146 -9.53 12.33 -43.77
N ARG A 147 -8.73 11.33 -43.44
CA ARG A 147 -7.39 11.11 -43.99
C ARG A 147 -7.39 9.66 -44.43
N ARG A 148 -6.94 9.47 -45.68
CA ARG A 148 -6.96 8.21 -46.41
C ARG A 148 -6.50 7.08 -45.50
N PRO A 149 -7.02 5.86 -45.67
CA PRO A 149 -6.43 4.68 -45.04
C PRO A 149 -4.91 4.79 -45.17
N LEU A 150 -4.17 4.25 -44.20
CA LEU A 150 -2.87 3.67 -44.55
C LEU A 150 -3.23 2.67 -45.64
N ASP A 151 -3.18 3.16 -46.87
CA ASP A 151 -3.54 2.44 -48.06
C ASP A 151 -2.37 1.48 -48.21
N LEU A 152 -2.44 0.38 -47.47
CA LEU A 152 -1.58 -0.78 -47.64
C LEU A 152 -1.59 -1.22 -49.11
N ASN A 153 -2.59 -0.79 -49.89
CA ASN A 153 -2.68 -0.97 -51.33
C ASN A 153 -1.89 0.05 -52.19
N SER A 154 -1.39 1.17 -51.66
CA SER A 154 -0.59 2.12 -52.46
C SER A 154 0.92 2.11 -52.15
N GLU A 155 1.34 1.76 -50.93
CA GLU A 155 2.77 1.67 -50.59
C GLU A 155 3.17 0.49 -49.68
N GLY A 156 2.31 -0.50 -49.38
CA GLY A 156 2.68 -1.85 -48.94
C GLY A 156 3.59 -2.10 -47.71
N TYR A 157 4.14 -1.09 -47.00
CA TYR A 157 5.20 -1.31 -46.02
C TYR A 157 4.94 -0.70 -44.65
N SER A 158 5.32 -1.44 -43.61
CA SER A 158 5.23 -1.01 -42.22
C SER A 158 6.47 -0.22 -41.81
N ARG A 159 6.31 1.09 -41.59
CA ARG A 159 7.41 2.00 -41.19
C ARG A 159 7.40 2.23 -39.67
N ILE A 160 8.55 2.02 -39.03
CA ILE A 160 8.78 2.31 -37.60
C ILE A 160 9.73 3.51 -37.52
N SER A 161 9.21 4.72 -37.28
CA SER A 161 10.00 5.96 -37.25
C SER A 161 10.36 6.46 -35.83
N GLY A 162 11.54 7.07 -35.70
CA GLY A 162 12.28 7.38 -34.46
C GLY A 162 11.69 8.41 -33.47
N GLY A 163 10.47 8.18 -32.99
CA GLY A 163 10.04 8.68 -31.68
C GLY A 163 10.52 7.82 -30.51
N PHE A 164 10.87 6.56 -30.79
CA PHE A 164 11.28 5.56 -29.81
C PHE A 164 12.77 5.67 -29.48
N LYS A 165 13.21 6.85 -29.03
CA LYS A 165 14.57 7.05 -28.52
C LYS A 165 14.81 6.03 -27.40
N GLU A 166 15.72 5.10 -27.64
CA GLU A 166 16.40 4.30 -26.61
C GLU A 166 15.49 3.49 -25.66
N LYS A 167 14.29 3.06 -26.07
CA LYS A 167 13.63 1.97 -25.33
C LYS A 167 14.51 0.72 -25.49
N TYR A 168 15.19 0.37 -24.40
CA TYR A 168 16.24 -0.63 -24.27
C TYR A 168 16.00 -1.87 -25.15
N GLY A 169 16.98 -2.26 -25.97
CA GLY A 169 16.96 -3.49 -26.77
C GLY A 169 16.24 -3.44 -28.12
N PHE A 170 15.18 -2.63 -28.28
CA PHE A 170 14.36 -2.67 -29.52
C PHE A 170 15.11 -2.19 -30.77
N SER A 171 15.88 -1.10 -30.66
CA SER A 171 16.73 -0.64 -31.78
C SER A 171 17.79 -1.67 -32.17
N LYS A 172 18.36 -2.38 -31.18
CA LYS A 172 19.34 -3.45 -31.43
C LYS A 172 18.69 -4.63 -32.16
N PHE A 173 17.47 -5.01 -31.78
CA PHE A 173 16.69 -6.03 -32.48
C PHE A 173 16.38 -5.65 -33.93
N LEU A 174 15.91 -4.42 -34.17
CA LEU A 174 15.63 -3.93 -35.52
C LEU A 174 16.90 -3.88 -36.39
N LYS A 175 18.04 -3.45 -35.82
CA LYS A 175 19.34 -3.52 -36.51
C LYS A 175 19.72 -4.97 -36.85
N SER A 176 19.52 -5.92 -35.96
CA SER A 176 19.75 -7.35 -36.24
C SER A 176 18.80 -7.90 -37.31
N LEU A 177 17.57 -7.41 -37.42
CA LEU A 177 16.68 -7.74 -38.55
C LEU A 177 17.24 -7.19 -39.87
N CYS A 178 17.77 -5.97 -39.88
CA CYS A 178 18.45 -5.41 -41.05
C CYS A 178 19.71 -6.22 -41.44
N GLU A 179 20.50 -6.64 -40.47
CA GLU A 179 21.67 -7.50 -40.71
C GLU A 179 21.31 -8.84 -41.34
N LYS A 180 20.09 -9.32 -41.10
CA LYS A 180 19.49 -10.54 -41.67
C LYS A 180 18.63 -10.28 -42.91
N GLU A 181 18.64 -9.06 -43.43
CA GLU A 181 17.90 -8.65 -44.64
C GLU A 181 16.37 -8.74 -44.52
N LEU A 182 15.85 -8.81 -43.28
CA LEU A 182 14.43 -8.87 -42.96
C LEU A 182 13.81 -7.47 -42.76
N ALA A 183 14.65 -6.45 -42.67
CA ALA A 183 14.24 -5.06 -42.54
C ALA A 183 15.25 -4.14 -43.25
N PHE A 184 14.88 -2.88 -43.44
CA PHE A 184 15.71 -1.83 -44.02
C PHE A 184 15.90 -0.70 -43.00
N HIS A 185 17.13 -0.24 -42.82
CA HIS A 185 17.44 0.92 -41.99
C HIS A 185 17.53 2.15 -42.90
N ILE A 186 16.73 3.17 -42.59
CA ILE A 186 16.70 4.45 -43.31
C ILE A 186 16.81 5.61 -42.31
N VAL A 187 17.19 6.78 -42.82
CA VAL A 187 17.15 8.03 -42.05
C VAL A 187 16.06 8.92 -42.64
N TYR A 188 15.09 9.26 -41.80
CA TYR A 188 14.08 10.24 -42.12
C TYR A 188 14.53 11.61 -41.59
N VAL A 189 14.54 12.63 -42.45
CA VAL A 189 14.79 14.01 -42.04
C VAL A 189 13.47 14.75 -41.94
N ASN A 190 13.13 15.20 -40.74
CA ASN A 190 11.86 15.90 -40.50
C ASN A 190 11.93 17.37 -40.97
N SER A 191 10.79 18.08 -40.86
CA SER A 191 10.70 19.51 -41.21
C SER A 191 11.57 20.44 -40.35
N LYS A 192 12.14 19.95 -39.25
CA LYS A 192 13.09 20.68 -38.41
C LYS A 192 14.56 20.38 -38.75
N LYS A 193 14.81 19.64 -39.83
CA LYS A 193 16.15 19.14 -40.23
C LYS A 193 16.77 18.17 -39.22
N GLU A 194 15.97 17.56 -38.35
CA GLU A 194 16.44 16.53 -37.45
C GLU A 194 16.38 15.18 -38.17
N SER A 195 17.50 14.46 -38.16
CA SER A 195 17.58 13.08 -38.64
C SER A 195 17.04 12.11 -37.58
N LYS A 196 16.19 11.19 -38.00
CA LYS A 196 15.67 10.10 -37.17
C LYS A 196 15.92 8.77 -37.84
N ASP A 197 16.46 7.82 -37.10
CA ASP A 197 16.51 6.42 -37.54
C ASP A 197 15.08 5.90 -37.73
N CYS A 198 14.86 5.22 -38.84
CA CYS A 198 13.61 4.56 -39.16
C CYS A 198 13.91 3.18 -39.74
N PHE A 199 13.09 2.21 -39.37
CA PHE A 199 13.21 0.83 -39.83
C PHE A 199 11.96 0.48 -40.64
N ILE A 200 12.15 -0.12 -41.81
CA ILE A 200 11.08 -0.59 -42.67
C ILE A 200 11.13 -2.11 -42.67
N LEU A 201 10.06 -2.76 -42.22
CA LEU A 201 9.97 -4.21 -42.32
C LEU A 201 9.65 -4.61 -43.75
N ARG A 202 10.29 -5.69 -44.21
CA ARG A 202 10.01 -6.29 -45.51
C ARG A 202 8.58 -6.82 -45.55
N TYR A 203 7.89 -6.59 -46.67
CA TYR A 203 6.56 -7.12 -46.97
C TYR A 203 6.56 -8.10 -48.14
N GLU A 204 7.37 -7.84 -49.17
CA GLU A 204 7.58 -8.75 -50.30
C GLU A 204 8.99 -9.39 -50.23
N PRO A 205 9.13 -10.70 -50.48
CA PRO A 205 8.07 -11.67 -50.79
C PRO A 205 7.32 -12.20 -49.56
N ILE A 206 7.72 -11.76 -48.35
CA ILE A 206 7.18 -12.24 -47.08
C ILE A 206 6.92 -11.06 -46.17
N ASP A 207 5.71 -11.06 -45.58
CA ASP A 207 5.29 -10.11 -44.57
C ASP A 207 5.97 -10.38 -43.22
N ILE A 208 7.12 -9.75 -43.02
CA ILE A 208 7.89 -9.86 -41.77
C ILE A 208 7.11 -9.32 -40.58
N ALA A 209 6.23 -8.34 -40.78
CA ALA A 209 5.42 -7.80 -39.70
C ALA A 209 4.42 -8.86 -39.20
N SER A 210 3.69 -9.51 -40.10
CA SER A 210 2.75 -10.59 -39.75
C SER A 210 3.45 -11.75 -39.03
N ILE A 211 4.64 -12.17 -39.49
CA ILE A 211 5.42 -13.22 -38.82
C ILE A 211 5.84 -12.77 -37.41
N LEU A 212 6.32 -11.54 -37.25
CA LEU A 212 6.69 -10.99 -35.94
C LEU A 212 5.49 -10.93 -34.98
N ILE A 213 4.30 -10.56 -35.45
CA ILE A 213 3.06 -10.57 -34.65
C ILE A 213 2.75 -12.00 -34.19
N ASN A 214 2.77 -12.97 -35.09
CA ASN A 214 2.49 -14.37 -34.76
C ASN A 214 3.49 -14.94 -33.73
N ILE A 215 4.77 -14.63 -33.90
CA ILE A 215 5.82 -15.02 -32.95
C ILE A 215 5.60 -14.30 -31.61
N ALA A 216 5.30 -13.00 -31.63
CA ALA A 216 5.00 -12.22 -30.44
C ALA A 216 3.84 -12.84 -29.66
N ASP A 217 2.72 -13.11 -30.32
CA ASP A 217 1.52 -13.67 -29.70
C ASP A 217 1.79 -15.05 -29.10
N THR A 218 2.53 -15.89 -29.81
CA THR A 218 2.91 -17.22 -29.32
C THR A 218 3.80 -17.11 -28.07
N LYS A 219 4.81 -16.24 -28.10
CA LYS A 219 5.75 -16.04 -26.98
C LYS A 219 5.09 -15.40 -25.77
N ILE A 220 4.31 -14.34 -25.99
CA ILE A 220 3.55 -13.64 -24.93
C ILE A 220 2.55 -14.62 -24.30
N SER A 221 1.78 -15.36 -25.10
CA SER A 221 0.82 -16.34 -24.57
C SER A 221 1.51 -17.45 -23.79
N SER A 222 2.66 -17.95 -24.27
CA SER A 222 3.46 -18.94 -23.56
C SER A 222 3.99 -18.39 -22.23
N PHE A 223 4.42 -17.13 -22.20
CA PHE A 223 4.87 -16.45 -20.99
C PHE A 223 3.73 -16.27 -19.99
N LEU A 224 2.58 -15.73 -20.42
CA LEU A 224 1.41 -15.52 -19.56
C LEU A 224 0.87 -16.82 -18.96
N LYS A 225 0.91 -17.93 -19.72
CA LYS A 225 0.50 -19.26 -19.22
C LYS A 225 1.38 -19.77 -18.08
N LYS A 226 2.64 -19.34 -17.99
CA LYS A 226 3.56 -19.73 -16.91
C LYS A 226 3.34 -18.94 -15.63
N LEU A 227 2.72 -17.77 -15.72
CA LEU A 227 2.44 -16.91 -14.57
C LEU A 227 1.21 -17.39 -13.81
N GLY A 228 1.26 -17.33 -12.48
CA GLY A 228 0.11 -17.48 -11.61
C GLY A 228 -0.83 -16.27 -11.69
N ASP A 229 -2.04 -16.38 -11.13
CA ASP A 229 -3.06 -15.33 -11.24
C ASP A 229 -2.62 -14.00 -10.62
N LEU A 230 -1.93 -14.05 -9.47
CA LEU A 230 -1.38 -12.86 -8.82
C LEU A 230 -0.27 -12.21 -9.66
N GLU A 231 0.61 -13.01 -10.25
CA GLU A 231 1.68 -12.51 -11.13
C GLU A 231 1.10 -11.86 -12.39
N ARG A 232 0.01 -12.42 -12.95
CA ARG A 232 -0.71 -11.81 -14.07
C ARG A 232 -1.35 -10.48 -13.69
N LEU A 233 -1.96 -10.38 -12.50
CA LEU A 233 -2.51 -9.12 -11.99
C LEU A 233 -1.40 -8.08 -11.77
N CYS A 234 -0.28 -8.48 -11.16
CA CYS A 234 0.89 -7.62 -11.01
C CYS A 234 1.48 -7.18 -12.36
N LEU A 235 1.56 -8.08 -13.34
CA LEU A 235 2.00 -7.77 -14.70
C LEU A 235 1.04 -6.78 -15.37
N TYR A 236 -0.27 -7.00 -15.20
CA TYR A 236 -1.30 -6.11 -15.72
C TYR A 236 -1.15 -4.70 -15.15
N VAL A 237 -0.99 -4.54 -13.82
CA VAL A 237 -0.68 -3.25 -13.18
C VAL A 237 0.61 -2.63 -13.72
N LYS A 238 1.64 -3.46 -13.89
CA LYS A 238 2.96 -3.01 -14.33
C LYS A 238 2.97 -2.50 -15.77
N TRP A 239 2.07 -2.97 -16.62
CA TRP A 239 2.10 -2.71 -18.07
C TRP A 239 0.91 -1.91 -18.58
N VAL A 240 -0.29 -2.27 -18.14
CA VAL A 240 -1.54 -1.64 -18.57
C VAL A 240 -1.84 -0.57 -17.53
N TYR A 241 -1.69 0.70 -17.90
CA TYR A 241 -2.18 1.80 -17.08
C TYR A 241 -3.70 1.79 -17.18
N PRO A 242 -4.42 1.16 -16.23
CA PRO A 242 -5.84 0.92 -16.41
C PRO A 242 -6.56 2.26 -16.24
N GLU A 243 -7.63 2.47 -17.01
CA GLU A 243 -8.55 3.57 -16.73
C GLU A 243 -9.15 3.42 -15.32
N ALA A 244 -9.73 4.50 -14.78
CA ALA A 244 -10.14 4.58 -13.38
C ALA A 244 -10.97 3.38 -12.89
N ASP A 245 -11.87 2.87 -13.73
CA ASP A 245 -12.73 1.73 -13.39
C ASP A 245 -11.95 0.42 -13.32
N LEU A 246 -11.01 0.17 -14.25
CA LEU A 246 -10.16 -1.01 -14.15
C LEU A 246 -9.16 -0.91 -12.99
N LYS A 247 -8.72 0.30 -12.62
CA LYS A 247 -7.90 0.51 -11.43
C LYS A 247 -8.66 0.08 -10.16
N PHE A 248 -9.96 0.34 -10.09
CA PHE A 248 -10.81 -0.14 -9.00
C PHE A 248 -10.90 -1.68 -8.98
N PHE A 249 -11.14 -2.33 -10.12
CA PHE A 249 -11.20 -3.80 -10.19
C PHE A 249 -9.89 -4.46 -9.79
N VAL A 250 -8.77 -3.97 -10.33
CA VAL A 250 -7.45 -4.53 -10.02
C VAL A 250 -7.10 -4.32 -8.55
N LYS A 251 -7.40 -3.14 -7.98
CA LYS A 251 -7.23 -2.88 -6.54
C LYS A 251 -8.05 -3.87 -5.70
N ASN A 252 -9.31 -4.11 -6.04
CA ASN A 252 -10.17 -5.04 -5.29
C ASN A 252 -9.74 -6.51 -5.41
N LEU A 253 -9.23 -6.92 -6.57
CA LEU A 253 -8.68 -8.27 -6.74
C LEU A 253 -7.38 -8.45 -5.95
N LEU A 254 -6.52 -7.42 -5.92
CA LEU A 254 -5.28 -7.45 -5.15
C LEU A 254 -5.52 -7.48 -3.63
N LYS A 255 -6.63 -6.91 -3.13
CA LYS A 255 -7.03 -7.01 -1.71
C LYS A 255 -7.28 -8.44 -1.22
N LEU A 256 -7.42 -9.41 -2.12
CA LEU A 256 -7.53 -10.83 -1.76
C LEU A 256 -6.19 -11.45 -1.35
N TYR A 257 -5.08 -10.72 -1.54
CA TYR A 257 -3.72 -11.19 -1.27
C TYR A 257 -3.06 -10.32 -0.20
N THR A 258 -2.12 -10.91 0.53
CA THR A 258 -1.32 -10.17 1.52
C THR A 258 -0.33 -9.23 0.83
N PRO A 259 0.08 -8.12 1.47
CA PRO A 259 1.12 -7.23 0.95
C PRO A 259 2.38 -7.98 0.48
N LYS A 260 2.86 -8.93 1.29
CA LYS A 260 4.05 -9.73 0.96
C LYS A 260 3.85 -10.61 -0.28
N GLN A 261 2.68 -11.22 -0.45
CA GLN A 261 2.41 -12.00 -1.67
C GLN A 261 2.42 -11.12 -2.92
N ILE A 262 1.87 -9.90 -2.82
CA ILE A 262 1.89 -8.92 -3.91
C ILE A 262 3.34 -8.51 -4.22
N GLU A 263 4.16 -8.22 -3.19
CA GLU A 263 5.57 -7.88 -3.33
C GLU A 263 6.38 -9.02 -3.99
N ASP A 264 6.25 -10.25 -3.48
CA ASP A 264 6.96 -11.42 -3.98
C ASP A 264 6.57 -11.70 -5.45
N ALA A 265 5.28 -11.61 -5.79
CA ALA A 265 4.79 -11.78 -7.16
C ALA A 265 5.19 -10.61 -8.08
N TYR A 266 5.28 -9.38 -7.56
CA TYR A 266 5.76 -8.24 -8.34
C TYR A 266 7.27 -8.33 -8.61
N ALA A 267 8.03 -8.80 -7.62
CA ALA A 267 9.47 -9.04 -7.71
C ALA A 267 9.81 -10.20 -8.66
N SER A 268 8.99 -11.27 -8.69
CA SER A 268 9.20 -12.41 -9.59
C SER A 268 9.12 -12.03 -11.07
N LEU A 269 8.39 -10.96 -11.40
CA LEU A 269 8.31 -10.41 -12.75
C LEU A 269 9.61 -9.72 -13.21
N GLY A 270 10.56 -9.47 -12.28
CA GLY A 270 11.83 -8.79 -12.55
C GLY A 270 11.66 -7.34 -13.02
N ASP A 271 12.76 -6.69 -13.38
CA ASP A 271 12.79 -5.30 -13.89
C ASP A 271 12.30 -5.23 -15.36
N LEU A 272 11.03 -5.51 -15.64
CA LEU A 272 10.45 -5.18 -16.94
C LEU A 272 10.55 -3.65 -17.13
N ASN A 273 11.41 -3.20 -18.04
CA ASN A 273 11.87 -1.81 -18.19
C ASN A 273 10.83 -1.01 -18.98
N HIS A 274 9.63 -0.88 -18.44
CA HIS A 274 8.58 -0.09 -19.08
C HIS A 274 8.78 1.42 -18.78
N PRO A 275 8.64 2.35 -19.74
CA PRO A 275 8.84 3.79 -19.48
C PRO A 275 7.93 4.38 -18.41
N LYS A 276 6.80 3.73 -18.12
CA LYS A 276 5.86 4.11 -17.05
C LYS A 276 6.13 3.41 -15.71
N GLN A 277 7.23 2.65 -15.57
CA GLN A 277 7.53 1.84 -14.39
C GLN A 277 7.50 2.64 -13.08
N ARG A 278 7.97 3.90 -13.08
CA ARG A 278 7.87 4.77 -11.88
C ARG A 278 6.43 5.06 -11.44
N LEU A 279 5.53 5.35 -12.38
CA LEU A 279 4.10 5.59 -12.09
C LEU A 279 3.40 4.30 -11.61
N ASN A 280 3.85 3.15 -12.08
CA ASN A 280 3.25 1.86 -11.75
C ASN A 280 3.76 1.31 -10.41
N ASP A 281 5.01 1.60 -10.04
CA ASP A 281 5.57 1.29 -8.71
C ASP A 281 4.87 2.11 -7.60
N GLU A 282 4.50 3.36 -7.88
CA GLU A 282 3.67 4.17 -6.97
C GLU A 282 2.26 3.59 -6.84
N MET A 283 1.69 3.06 -7.92
CA MET A 283 0.37 2.43 -7.88
C MET A 283 0.35 1.14 -7.06
N ILE A 284 1.33 0.25 -7.25
CA ILE A 284 1.50 -0.97 -6.42
C ILE A 284 1.71 -0.58 -4.96
N ARG A 285 2.58 0.40 -4.69
CA ARG A 285 2.80 0.89 -3.33
C ARG A 285 1.53 1.46 -2.70
N GLY A 286 0.74 2.22 -3.47
CA GLY A 286 -0.56 2.72 -3.02
C GLY A 286 -1.52 1.58 -2.69
N VAL A 287 -1.62 0.55 -3.54
CA VAL A 287 -2.47 -0.63 -3.26
C VAL A 287 -1.99 -1.37 -2.00
N ILE A 288 -0.68 -1.57 -1.82
CA ILE A 288 -0.12 -2.18 -0.61
C ILE A 288 -0.49 -1.36 0.63
N GLN A 289 -0.30 -0.04 0.59
CA GLN A 289 -0.65 0.87 1.68
C GLN A 289 -2.14 0.84 2.01
N ASP A 290 -3.00 0.79 0.98
CA ASP A 290 -4.44 0.67 1.15
C ASP A 290 -4.83 -0.65 1.82
N VAL A 291 -4.25 -1.78 1.38
CA VAL A 291 -4.48 -3.10 2.00
C VAL A 291 -4.01 -3.10 3.45
N GLU A 292 -2.85 -2.52 3.75
CA GLU A 292 -2.35 -2.37 5.12
C GLU A 292 -3.26 -1.49 5.97
N SER A 293 -3.80 -0.41 5.41
CA SER A 293 -4.71 0.50 6.11
C SER A 293 -6.04 -0.20 6.44
N ASP A 294 -6.65 -0.88 5.47
CA ASP A 294 -7.90 -1.62 5.65
C ASP A 294 -7.73 -2.71 6.72
N GLU A 295 -6.58 -3.39 6.74
CA GLU A 295 -6.29 -4.42 7.74
C GLU A 295 -6.07 -3.82 9.13
N LYS A 296 -5.42 -2.65 9.23
CA LYS A 296 -5.30 -1.88 10.49
C LYS A 296 -6.68 -1.50 11.04
N GLU A 297 -7.57 -1.00 10.19
CA GLU A 297 -8.93 -0.61 10.56
C GLU A 297 -9.75 -1.83 11.00
N ARG A 298 -9.69 -2.95 10.25
CA ARG A 298 -10.32 -4.21 10.63
C ARG A 298 -9.86 -4.70 12.01
N ILE A 299 -8.55 -4.69 12.25
CA ILE A 299 -7.97 -5.09 13.54
C ILE A 299 -8.42 -4.14 14.66
N HIS A 300 -8.42 -2.84 14.39
CA HIS A 300 -8.89 -1.82 15.34
C HIS A 300 -10.35 -2.04 15.74
N ASP A 301 -11.25 -2.19 14.76
CA ASP A 301 -12.67 -2.42 15.00
C ASP A 301 -12.92 -3.71 15.77
N ASN A 302 -12.22 -4.78 15.39
CA ASN A 302 -12.32 -6.07 16.09
C ASN A 302 -11.81 -5.97 17.52
N LEU A 303 -10.68 -5.28 17.77
CA LEU A 303 -10.16 -5.05 19.12
C LEU A 303 -11.10 -4.19 19.94
N ILE A 304 -11.57 -3.06 19.41
CA ILE A 304 -12.46 -2.14 20.15
C ILE A 304 -13.74 -2.85 20.57
N ARG A 305 -14.45 -3.50 19.63
CA ARG A 305 -15.69 -4.20 19.97
C ARG A 305 -15.44 -5.25 21.06
N PHE A 306 -14.37 -6.01 20.91
CA PHE A 306 -14.07 -7.11 21.83
C PHE A 306 -13.59 -6.65 23.21
N LEU A 307 -12.90 -5.50 23.30
CA LEU A 307 -12.43 -4.91 24.56
C LEU A 307 -13.55 -4.15 25.29
N ILE A 308 -14.48 -3.52 24.55
CA ILE A 308 -15.65 -2.84 25.13
C ILE A 308 -16.65 -3.85 25.67
N ASP A 309 -16.90 -4.93 24.94
CA ASP A 309 -17.92 -5.92 25.31
C ASP A 309 -17.51 -6.75 26.54
N ASP A 310 -16.21 -6.95 26.78
CA ASP A 310 -15.72 -7.70 27.94
C ASP A 310 -14.29 -7.28 28.36
N GLN A 311 -14.17 -6.64 29.52
CA GLN A 311 -12.89 -6.21 30.09
C GLN A 311 -11.90 -7.37 30.31
N LYS A 312 -12.38 -8.61 30.47
CA LYS A 312 -11.50 -9.78 30.61
C LYS A 312 -10.73 -10.06 29.33
N CYS A 313 -11.27 -9.73 28.16
CA CYS A 313 -10.56 -9.83 26.89
C CYS A 313 -9.26 -9.03 26.92
N ALA A 314 -9.30 -7.82 27.48
CA ALA A 314 -8.11 -6.98 27.64
C ALA A 314 -7.07 -7.70 28.49
N ILE A 315 -7.48 -8.18 29.66
CA ILE A 315 -6.60 -8.88 30.61
C ILE A 315 -5.96 -10.12 29.96
N PHE A 316 -6.75 -10.95 29.27
CA PHE A 316 -6.24 -12.17 28.64
C PHE A 316 -5.32 -11.88 27.45
N MET A 317 -5.66 -10.92 26.59
CA MET A 317 -4.76 -10.50 25.50
C MET A 317 -3.46 -9.92 26.07
N GLY A 318 -3.54 -9.10 27.12
CA GLY A 318 -2.37 -8.58 27.83
C GLY A 318 -1.49 -9.67 28.44
N ALA A 319 -2.09 -10.72 29.01
CA ALA A 319 -1.36 -11.87 29.53
C ALA A 319 -0.66 -12.66 28.40
N ILE A 320 -1.34 -12.90 27.27
CA ILE A 320 -0.74 -13.55 26.09
C ILE A 320 0.47 -12.73 25.61
N ILE A 321 0.30 -11.41 25.46
CA ILE A 321 1.36 -10.49 25.03
C ILE A 321 2.55 -10.51 26.00
N ALA A 322 2.30 -10.48 27.31
CA ALA A 322 3.34 -10.44 28.34
C ALA A 322 4.17 -11.74 28.39
N LEU A 323 3.57 -12.87 28.03
CA LEU A 323 4.21 -14.19 28.07
C LEU A 323 4.83 -14.60 26.73
N ALA A 324 4.45 -13.92 25.64
CA ALA A 324 4.96 -14.20 24.31
C ALA A 324 6.37 -13.61 24.09
N SER A 325 7.18 -14.32 23.31
CA SER A 325 8.53 -13.89 22.91
C SER A 325 8.48 -13.08 21.61
N ASP A 326 9.19 -11.95 21.54
CA ASP A 326 9.27 -11.13 20.33
C ASP A 326 10.12 -11.80 19.24
N LYS A 327 9.56 -11.98 18.04
CA LYS A 327 10.22 -12.52 16.84
C LYS A 327 10.44 -11.44 15.77
N GLY A 328 10.36 -10.18 16.15
CA GLY A 328 10.48 -9.03 15.26
C GLY A 328 9.15 -8.68 14.60
N ARG A 329 8.57 -9.59 13.80
CA ARG A 329 7.31 -9.35 13.06
C ARG A 329 6.04 -9.72 13.84
N TYR A 330 6.17 -10.53 14.88
CA TYR A 330 5.08 -11.03 15.70
C TYR A 330 5.60 -11.40 17.09
N LEU A 331 4.69 -11.55 18.05
CA LEU A 331 4.98 -12.22 19.32
C LEU A 331 4.56 -13.69 19.22
N GLU A 332 5.35 -14.59 19.80
CA GLU A 332 5.12 -16.03 19.80
C GLU A 332 5.01 -16.55 21.23
N LEU A 333 3.86 -17.13 21.58
CA LEU A 333 3.68 -17.88 22.82
C LEU A 333 3.69 -19.37 22.49
N ARG A 334 4.76 -20.05 22.92
CA ARG A 334 4.95 -21.48 22.66
C ARG A 334 3.83 -22.31 23.27
N HIS A 335 3.44 -23.38 22.60
CA HIS A 335 2.42 -24.31 23.07
C HIS A 335 2.76 -24.90 24.46
N SER A 336 4.05 -25.17 24.73
CA SER A 336 4.52 -25.61 26.04
C SER A 336 4.24 -24.58 27.14
N SER A 337 4.50 -23.30 26.87
CA SER A 337 4.23 -22.21 27.81
C SER A 337 2.73 -22.01 28.02
N LEU A 338 1.92 -22.19 26.97
CA LEU A 338 0.46 -22.18 27.09
C LEU A 338 -0.06 -23.31 28.01
N ASN A 339 0.55 -24.50 27.93
CA ASN A 339 0.23 -25.62 28.82
C ASN A 339 0.68 -25.41 30.27
N GLU A 340 1.76 -24.68 30.51
CA GLU A 340 2.14 -24.28 31.87
C GLU A 340 1.14 -23.29 32.46
N ILE A 341 0.71 -22.29 31.69
CA ILE A 341 -0.35 -21.34 32.10
C ILE A 341 -1.64 -22.10 32.45
N LYS A 342 -1.99 -23.13 31.67
CA LYS A 342 -3.14 -24.01 31.91
C LYS A 342 -3.13 -24.67 33.29
N GLN A 343 -1.95 -25.01 33.80
CA GLN A 343 -1.83 -25.65 35.11
C GLN A 343 -2.02 -24.66 36.27
N HIS A 344 -1.83 -23.36 36.03
CA HIS A 344 -1.85 -22.32 37.07
C HIS A 344 -3.11 -21.45 37.07
N ILE A 345 -3.84 -21.37 35.96
CA ILE A 345 -5.08 -20.60 35.86
C ILE A 345 -6.28 -21.52 36.11
N GLY A 346 -6.95 -21.35 37.25
CA GLY A 346 -8.13 -22.13 37.64
C GLY A 346 -9.35 -21.98 36.71
N ASP A 347 -9.31 -21.07 35.74
CA ASP A 347 -10.37 -20.77 34.77
C ASP A 347 -9.89 -20.91 33.32
N PHE A 348 -9.13 -21.98 33.04
CA PHE A 348 -8.54 -22.20 31.72
C PHE A 348 -9.59 -22.39 30.60
N GLU A 349 -10.76 -22.96 30.89
CA GLU A 349 -11.84 -23.09 29.89
C GLU A 349 -12.26 -21.73 29.33
N ARG A 350 -12.32 -20.70 30.19
CA ARG A 350 -12.56 -19.32 29.72
C ARG A 350 -11.41 -18.79 28.89
N LEU A 351 -10.15 -18.98 29.31
CA LEU A 351 -8.99 -18.56 28.50
C LEU A 351 -9.03 -19.19 27.10
N SER A 352 -9.33 -20.50 27.01
CA SER A 352 -9.50 -21.21 25.74
C SER A 352 -10.62 -20.59 24.88
N THR A 353 -11.74 -20.22 25.50
CA THR A 353 -12.85 -19.52 24.83
C THR A 353 -12.39 -18.18 24.24
N TYR A 354 -11.61 -17.38 24.98
CA TYR A 354 -11.06 -16.12 24.46
C TYR A 354 -10.02 -16.34 23.36
N ILE A 355 -9.14 -17.32 23.49
CA ILE A 355 -8.16 -17.68 22.45
C ILE A 355 -8.90 -18.03 21.15
N ASN A 356 -9.93 -18.88 21.22
CA ASN A 356 -10.74 -19.21 20.05
C ASN A 356 -11.41 -17.96 19.45
N ALA A 357 -12.00 -17.11 20.30
CA ALA A 357 -12.64 -15.88 19.86
C ALA A 357 -11.66 -14.87 19.22
N PHE A 358 -10.42 -14.79 19.72
CA PHE A 358 -9.35 -13.99 19.13
C PHE A 358 -8.92 -14.56 17.77
N ASN A 359 -8.81 -15.88 17.65
CA ASN A 359 -8.43 -16.56 16.41
C ASN A 359 -9.51 -16.40 15.33
N GLU A 360 -10.79 -16.59 15.67
CA GLU A 360 -11.93 -16.37 14.76
C GLU A 360 -11.96 -14.93 14.21
N ARG A 361 -11.57 -13.96 15.03
CA ARG A 361 -11.49 -12.53 14.66
C ARG A 361 -10.17 -12.15 14.01
N ARG A 362 -9.27 -13.12 13.81
CA ARG A 362 -7.94 -12.94 13.21
C ARG A 362 -7.12 -11.88 13.96
N LEU A 363 -7.17 -11.92 15.29
CA LEU A 363 -6.32 -11.13 16.20
C LEU A 363 -5.10 -11.94 16.65
N ILE A 364 -5.21 -13.26 16.63
CA ILE A 364 -4.12 -14.20 16.84
C ILE A 364 -4.21 -15.31 15.79
N TYR A 365 -3.16 -16.11 15.68
CA TYR A 365 -3.10 -17.29 14.81
C TYR A 365 -2.41 -18.45 15.52
N PHE A 366 -2.61 -19.66 15.04
CA PHE A 366 -1.82 -20.83 15.43
C PHE A 366 -0.78 -21.14 14.37
N SER A 367 0.45 -21.44 14.80
CA SER A 367 1.49 -21.97 13.94
C SER A 367 1.26 -23.46 13.64
N TYR A 368 2.08 -24.05 12.76
CA TYR A 368 2.06 -25.51 12.53
C TYR A 368 2.40 -26.33 13.78
N GLN A 369 3.08 -25.73 14.76
CA GLN A 369 3.43 -26.37 16.03
C GLN A 369 2.44 -26.05 17.15
N ASP A 370 1.25 -25.51 16.80
CA ASP A 370 0.22 -25.03 17.73
C ASP A 370 0.68 -23.91 18.67
N ASP A 371 1.77 -23.21 18.32
CA ASP A 371 2.19 -21.98 19.00
C ASP A 371 1.24 -20.84 18.65
N LEU A 372 0.97 -19.97 19.62
CA LEU A 372 0.10 -18.83 19.44
C LEU A 372 0.90 -17.63 18.94
N ILE A 373 0.50 -17.09 17.79
CA ILE A 373 1.13 -15.96 17.11
C ILE A 373 0.26 -14.72 17.26
N VAL A 374 0.82 -13.66 17.82
CA VAL A 374 0.19 -12.32 17.89
C VAL A 374 0.91 -11.39 16.91
N PRO A 375 0.28 -10.98 15.80
CA PRO A 375 0.88 -10.03 14.87
C PRO A 375 1.23 -8.70 15.55
N LYS A 376 2.35 -8.07 15.16
CA LYS A 376 2.79 -6.82 15.80
C LYS A 376 1.81 -5.66 15.61
N ILE A 377 1.12 -5.63 14.47
CA ILE A 377 0.02 -4.70 14.21
C ILE A 377 -1.13 -4.81 15.24
N VAL A 378 -1.40 -6.01 15.76
CA VAL A 378 -2.38 -6.23 16.83
C VAL A 378 -1.85 -5.70 18.15
N LEU A 379 -0.55 -5.93 18.45
CA LEU A 379 0.11 -5.38 19.64
C LEU A 379 0.10 -3.84 19.64
N ASP A 380 0.40 -3.22 18.51
CA ASP A 380 0.41 -1.75 18.36
C ASP A 380 -0.98 -1.19 18.66
N LYS A 381 -2.02 -1.76 18.04
CA LYS A 381 -3.41 -1.34 18.24
C LYS A 381 -3.93 -1.66 19.64
N TYR A 382 -3.59 -2.82 20.18
CA TYR A 382 -3.90 -3.18 21.56
C TYR A 382 -3.27 -2.18 22.53
N SER A 383 -2.02 -1.78 22.30
CA SER A 383 -1.34 -0.76 23.12
C SER A 383 -1.99 0.61 22.97
N GLU A 384 -2.42 1.01 21.78
CA GLU A 384 -3.17 2.27 21.59
C GLU A 384 -4.50 2.28 22.36
N ILE A 385 -5.20 1.14 22.43
CA ILE A 385 -6.53 1.03 23.05
C ILE A 385 -6.44 0.81 24.57
N VAL A 386 -5.57 -0.11 25.00
CA VAL A 386 -5.51 -0.59 26.39
C VAL A 386 -4.55 0.19 27.26
N LYS A 387 -3.49 0.79 26.69
CA LYS A 387 -2.61 1.64 27.50
C LYS A 387 -3.49 2.78 28.01
N PRO A 388 -3.81 2.81 29.32
CA PRO A 388 -4.53 3.94 29.84
C PRO A 388 -3.63 5.12 29.48
N LYS A 389 -4.20 6.14 28.84
CA LYS A 389 -3.50 7.42 28.78
C LYS A 389 -3.49 7.87 30.23
N VAL A 390 -2.46 7.47 30.95
CA VAL A 390 -2.12 7.90 32.29
C VAL A 390 -0.74 8.47 32.16
N ASP A 391 -0.57 9.71 32.62
CA ASP A 391 0.71 10.41 32.54
C ASP A 391 1.72 9.77 33.49
N GLU A 392 1.24 9.14 34.56
CA GLU A 392 2.05 8.67 35.68
C GLU A 392 1.33 7.55 36.43
N VAL A 393 2.08 6.54 36.87
CA VAL A 393 1.59 5.48 37.74
C VAL A 393 2.55 5.37 38.92
N ILE A 394 2.01 5.45 40.13
CA ILE A 394 2.75 5.26 41.38
C ILE A 394 2.25 3.96 42.01
N ILE A 395 3.19 3.10 42.39
CA ILE A 395 2.92 1.90 43.19
C ILE A 395 3.47 2.16 44.59
N PHE A 396 2.68 1.93 45.62
CA PHE A 396 3.08 2.15 47.00
C PHE A 396 3.62 0.86 47.59
N GLU A 397 4.86 0.92 48.07
CA GLU A 397 5.56 -0.20 48.72
C GLU A 397 5.04 -0.44 50.14
N ASP A 398 4.69 0.64 50.84
CA ASP A 398 4.20 0.63 52.22
C ASP A 398 3.29 1.84 52.53
N GLU A 399 2.69 1.83 53.72
CA GLU A 399 1.77 2.87 54.20
C GLU A 399 2.43 4.25 54.34
N GLU A 400 3.75 4.30 54.60
CA GLU A 400 4.49 5.56 54.70
C GLU A 400 4.56 6.24 53.33
N LYS A 401 4.84 5.49 52.26
CA LYS A 401 4.79 6.01 50.88
C LYS A 401 3.40 6.45 50.45
N GLY A 402 2.36 5.74 50.89
CA GLY A 402 0.97 6.18 50.68
C GLY A 402 0.69 7.54 51.35
N LYS A 403 1.16 7.74 52.59
CA LYS A 403 1.01 9.01 53.33
C LYS A 403 1.84 10.13 52.71
N GLU A 404 3.10 9.88 52.36
CA GLU A 404 3.96 10.85 51.67
C GLU A 404 3.30 11.35 50.38
N PHE A 405 2.68 10.45 49.61
CA PHE A 405 1.93 10.81 48.40
C PHE A 405 0.74 11.72 48.68
N LEU A 406 -0.10 11.37 49.67
CA LEU A 406 -1.25 12.19 50.03
C LEU A 406 -0.82 13.57 50.55
N GLU A 407 0.19 13.63 51.43
CA GLU A 407 0.73 14.90 51.93
C GLU A 407 1.30 15.76 50.81
N LYS A 408 2.04 15.15 49.87
CA LYS A 408 2.56 15.82 48.67
C LYS A 408 1.43 16.37 47.80
N GLU A 409 0.43 15.58 47.44
CA GLU A 409 -0.66 16.02 46.57
C GLU A 409 -1.58 17.05 47.25
N PHE A 410 -1.90 16.88 48.54
CA PHE A 410 -2.66 17.89 49.29
C PHE A 410 -1.89 19.20 49.45
N SER A 411 -0.58 19.16 49.65
CA SER A 411 0.25 20.37 49.76
C SER A 411 0.28 21.18 48.46
N ARG A 412 0.09 20.51 47.31
CA ARG A 412 0.06 21.11 45.97
C ARG A 412 -1.26 21.80 45.64
N ALA A 413 -2.35 21.49 46.35
CA ALA A 413 -3.65 22.07 46.07
C ALA A 413 -3.68 23.58 46.38
N GLU A 414 -4.17 24.38 45.44
CA GLU A 414 -4.29 25.84 45.56
C GLU A 414 -5.74 26.30 45.64
N GLU A 415 -6.63 25.69 44.86
CA GLU A 415 -8.04 26.03 44.76
C GLU A 415 -8.92 25.06 45.57
N GLY A 416 -8.68 23.76 45.40
CA GLY A 416 -9.48 22.76 46.08
C GLY A 416 -9.02 21.31 45.96
N ILE A 417 -9.57 20.48 46.85
CA ILE A 417 -9.37 19.04 46.90
C ILE A 417 -10.73 18.38 46.85
N ASP A 418 -10.98 17.61 45.80
CA ASP A 418 -12.18 16.80 45.66
C ASP A 418 -11.83 15.31 45.83
N ILE A 419 -12.52 14.66 46.76
CA ILE A 419 -12.32 13.24 47.08
C ILE A 419 -13.57 12.48 46.68
N TRP A 420 -13.42 11.56 45.74
CA TRP A 420 -14.48 10.65 45.33
C TRP A 420 -14.10 9.24 45.79
N ASP A 421 -14.58 8.81 46.95
CA ASP A 421 -14.18 7.52 47.53
C ASP A 421 -15.33 6.84 48.29
N PRO A 422 -15.83 5.69 47.83
CA PRO A 422 -16.96 5.02 48.46
C PRO A 422 -16.60 4.33 49.78
N TYR A 423 -15.31 4.17 50.09
CA TYR A 423 -14.78 3.44 51.25
C TYR A 423 -14.03 4.33 52.24
N LEU A 424 -14.14 5.65 52.10
CA LEU A 424 -13.43 6.62 52.94
C LEU A 424 -13.67 6.40 54.45
N GLU A 425 -12.59 6.44 55.23
CA GLU A 425 -12.61 6.28 56.70
C GLU A 425 -12.19 7.58 57.44
N GLU A 426 -12.46 7.64 58.75
CA GLU A 426 -12.20 8.80 59.62
C GLU A 426 -10.73 9.25 59.62
N SER A 427 -9.79 8.33 59.39
CA SER A 427 -8.35 8.60 59.34
C SER A 427 -7.97 9.64 58.29
N VAL A 428 -8.70 9.70 57.15
CA VAL A 428 -8.45 10.70 56.11
C VAL A 428 -8.90 12.08 56.57
N LEU A 429 -10.00 12.18 57.33
CA LEU A 429 -10.47 13.46 57.89
C LEU A 429 -9.43 14.08 58.83
N LYS A 430 -8.69 13.26 59.58
CA LYS A 430 -7.59 13.73 60.44
C LYS A 430 -6.41 14.30 59.64
N GLN A 431 -6.13 13.75 58.46
CA GLN A 431 -5.11 14.29 57.55
C GLN A 431 -5.58 15.63 56.96
N LEU A 432 -6.84 15.69 56.49
CA LEU A 432 -7.44 16.92 55.97
C LEU A 432 -7.55 18.03 57.02
N GLU A 433 -7.72 17.70 58.31
CA GLU A 433 -7.70 18.70 59.38
C GLU A 433 -6.38 19.50 59.40
N LYS A 434 -5.23 18.85 59.14
CA LYS A 434 -3.94 19.57 59.06
C LYS A 434 -3.94 20.59 57.93
N ILE A 435 -4.53 20.22 56.79
CA ILE A 435 -4.65 21.08 55.60
C ILE A 435 -5.62 22.23 55.84
N CYS A 436 -6.77 22.00 56.48
CA CYS A 436 -7.74 23.05 56.79
C CYS A 436 -7.14 24.13 57.71
N LYS A 437 -6.28 23.73 58.65
CA LYS A 437 -5.56 24.66 59.52
C LYS A 437 -4.55 25.52 58.77
N SER A 438 -3.79 24.92 57.85
CA SER A 438 -2.73 25.63 57.12
C SER A 438 -3.24 26.43 55.93
N LYS A 439 -4.35 26.01 55.32
CA LYS A 439 -4.97 26.66 54.15
C LYS A 439 -6.49 26.83 54.33
N PRO A 440 -6.94 27.80 55.15
CA PRO A 440 -8.37 27.99 55.44
C PRO A 440 -9.24 28.36 54.22
N SER A 441 -8.63 28.90 53.16
CA SER A 441 -9.32 29.25 51.90
C SER A 441 -9.52 28.07 50.95
N LEU A 442 -8.82 26.96 51.17
CA LEU A 442 -8.86 25.81 50.27
C LEU A 442 -10.19 25.07 50.41
N LYS A 443 -10.93 24.88 49.31
CA LYS A 443 -12.20 24.16 49.35
C LYS A 443 -11.98 22.65 49.31
N ILE A 444 -12.54 21.91 50.26
CA ILE A 444 -12.44 20.45 50.31
C ILE A 444 -13.83 19.86 50.13
N ARG A 445 -14.01 18.98 49.14
CA ARG A 445 -15.28 18.32 48.86
C ARG A 445 -15.15 16.82 48.88
N ILE A 446 -16.07 16.15 49.58
CA ILE A 446 -16.01 14.70 49.78
C ILE A 446 -17.31 14.06 49.26
N LEU A 447 -17.19 13.18 48.27
CA LEU A 447 -18.27 12.33 47.77
C LEU A 447 -18.00 10.89 48.21
N THR A 448 -18.83 10.34 49.09
CA THR A 448 -18.66 8.98 49.63
C THR A 448 -19.97 8.20 49.71
N THR A 449 -19.87 6.87 49.86
CA THR A 449 -21.00 6.00 50.20
C THR A 449 -20.95 5.48 51.64
N ASN A 450 -19.94 5.87 52.42
CA ASN A 450 -19.77 5.39 53.78
C ASN A 450 -20.68 6.17 54.75
N GLU A 451 -21.87 5.61 55.03
CA GLU A 451 -22.83 6.19 55.97
C GLU A 451 -22.28 6.38 57.39
N LYS A 452 -21.34 5.52 57.82
CA LYS A 452 -20.75 5.63 59.17
C LYS A 452 -20.02 6.97 59.35
N LEU A 453 -19.48 7.53 58.27
CA LEU A 453 -18.71 8.78 58.27
C LEU A 453 -19.59 10.03 58.41
N GLN A 454 -20.92 9.93 58.34
CA GLN A 454 -21.81 11.10 58.38
C GLN A 454 -21.64 11.96 59.64
N LYS A 455 -21.47 11.33 60.82
CA LYS A 455 -21.31 12.05 62.09
C LYS A 455 -19.97 12.79 62.14
N ASP A 456 -18.93 12.15 61.63
CA ASP A 456 -17.57 12.71 61.61
C ASP A 456 -17.47 13.85 60.59
N LEU A 457 -18.07 13.70 59.41
CA LEU A 457 -18.17 14.76 58.40
C LEU A 457 -18.96 15.97 58.91
N LYS A 458 -20.06 15.76 59.63
CA LYS A 458 -20.82 16.86 60.27
C LYS A 458 -19.98 17.58 61.32
N THR A 459 -19.20 16.84 62.10
CA THR A 459 -18.31 17.41 63.11
C THR A 459 -17.16 18.18 62.47
N ALA A 460 -16.56 17.61 61.42
CA ALA A 460 -15.51 18.24 60.64
C ALA A 460 -15.99 19.51 59.95
N ASN A 461 -17.15 19.51 59.30
CA ASN A 461 -17.74 20.71 58.67
C ASN A 461 -18.04 21.82 59.69
N LYS A 462 -18.57 21.48 60.88
CA LYS A 462 -18.79 22.47 61.95
C LYS A 462 -17.49 23.11 62.45
N LYS A 463 -16.40 22.34 62.46
CA LYS A 463 -15.08 22.79 62.90
C LYS A 463 -14.34 23.56 61.80
N TRP A 464 -14.56 23.17 60.54
CA TRP A 464 -13.86 23.66 59.35
C TRP A 464 -14.88 23.95 58.24
N SER A 465 -15.24 25.23 58.09
CA SER A 465 -16.27 25.67 57.14
C SER A 465 -15.91 25.49 55.66
N ASN A 466 -14.68 25.07 55.37
CA ASN A 466 -14.18 24.80 54.03
C ASN A 466 -14.31 23.33 53.60
N ILE A 467 -14.84 22.44 54.46
CA ILE A 467 -15.17 21.05 54.12
C ILE A 467 -16.65 20.93 53.78
N GLU A 468 -16.98 20.47 52.57
CA GLU A 468 -18.33 20.06 52.16
C GLU A 468 -18.36 18.55 51.90
N ALA A 469 -19.47 17.89 52.19
CA ALA A 469 -19.59 16.46 51.90
C ALA A 469 -20.96 16.03 51.42
N VAL A 470 -20.98 15.01 50.56
CA VAL A 470 -22.17 14.31 50.09
C VAL A 470 -21.98 12.82 50.39
N VAL A 471 -22.91 12.25 51.16
CA VAL A 471 -22.94 10.81 51.43
C VAL A 471 -24.11 10.21 50.65
N ILE A 472 -23.83 9.39 49.65
CA ILE A 472 -24.86 8.65 48.91
C ILE A 472 -25.12 7.32 49.60
N LEU A 473 -26.35 7.09 50.05
CA LEU A 473 -26.71 5.89 50.79
C LEU A 473 -26.79 4.67 49.85
N PRO A 474 -26.28 3.50 50.24
CA PRO A 474 -26.45 2.28 49.47
C PRO A 474 -27.93 1.93 49.28
N LYS A 475 -28.29 1.43 48.09
CA LYS A 475 -29.65 0.99 47.78
C LYS A 475 -29.79 -0.47 48.15
N GLU A 476 -30.79 -0.76 48.96
CA GLU A 476 -31.20 -2.13 49.26
C GLU A 476 -31.77 -2.80 48.00
N PHE A 477 -31.36 -4.03 47.72
CA PHE A 477 -31.93 -4.86 46.67
C PHE A 477 -32.10 -6.30 47.16
N ARG A 478 -33.17 -6.98 46.75
CA ARG A 478 -33.33 -8.42 47.01
C ARG A 478 -32.57 -9.23 45.97
N LYS A 479 -31.71 -10.13 46.45
CA LYS A 479 -31.05 -11.14 45.62
C LYS A 479 -32.05 -12.25 45.24
N PRO A 480 -31.78 -13.05 44.18
CA PRO A 480 -32.68 -14.14 43.75
C PRO A 480 -33.01 -15.16 44.84
N ASN A 481 -32.12 -15.34 45.81
CA ASN A 481 -32.29 -16.23 46.96
C ASN A 481 -33.09 -15.60 48.13
N GLY A 482 -33.69 -14.42 47.94
CA GLY A 482 -34.46 -13.70 48.95
C GLY A 482 -33.63 -12.91 49.96
N SER A 483 -32.29 -13.06 49.96
CA SER A 483 -31.43 -12.28 50.87
C SER A 483 -31.33 -10.81 50.44
N VAL A 484 -31.17 -9.93 51.42
CA VAL A 484 -30.97 -8.51 51.21
C VAL A 484 -29.51 -8.24 50.83
N GLY A 485 -29.30 -7.56 49.69
CA GLY A 485 -28.03 -7.03 49.25
C GLY A 485 -28.05 -5.50 49.26
N TYR A 486 -26.87 -4.89 49.31
CA TYR A 486 -26.71 -3.45 49.16
C TYR A 486 -25.88 -3.19 47.91
N LYS A 487 -26.44 -2.43 46.96
CA LYS A 487 -25.70 -1.96 45.80
C LYS A 487 -25.10 -0.60 46.17
N ARG A 488 -23.88 -0.30 45.74
CA ARG A 488 -23.27 1.03 45.90
C ARG A 488 -23.52 1.87 44.65
N ALA A 489 -23.58 3.18 44.82
CA ALA A 489 -23.79 4.10 43.71
C ALA A 489 -22.57 4.17 42.77
N PHE A 490 -21.37 3.97 43.31
CA PHE A 490 -20.11 3.95 42.57
C PHE A 490 -19.04 3.10 43.28
N HIS A 491 -18.01 2.70 42.53
CA HIS A 491 -16.87 1.92 43.02
C HIS A 491 -15.51 2.59 42.76
N ASP A 492 -15.48 3.52 41.81
CA ASP A 492 -14.27 4.25 41.44
C ASP A 492 -13.82 5.15 42.56
N ARG A 493 -12.51 5.36 42.62
CA ARG A 493 -11.83 6.11 43.67
C ARG A 493 -10.94 7.15 43.02
N TYR A 494 -11.28 8.42 43.20
CA TYR A 494 -10.53 9.54 42.64
C TYR A 494 -10.09 10.52 43.71
N LEU A 495 -8.84 10.96 43.58
CA LEU A 495 -8.34 12.17 44.21
C LEU A 495 -8.15 13.23 43.12
N ILE A 496 -8.83 14.35 43.26
CA ILE A 496 -8.86 15.42 42.27
C ILE A 496 -8.31 16.68 42.94
N ILE A 497 -7.22 17.21 42.40
CA ILE A 497 -6.56 18.43 42.87
C ILE A 497 -6.80 19.53 41.84
N ASP A 498 -7.34 20.67 42.28
CA ASP A 498 -7.57 21.88 41.47
C ASP A 498 -8.28 21.61 40.13
N ARG A 499 -9.15 20.58 40.11
CA ARG A 499 -9.97 20.13 38.96
C ARG A 499 -9.22 19.81 37.67
N ASN A 500 -7.88 19.76 37.69
CA ASN A 500 -7.05 19.50 36.52
C ASN A 500 -6.08 18.34 36.72
N ARG A 501 -5.87 17.90 37.97
CA ARG A 501 -5.00 16.77 38.32
C ARG A 501 -5.81 15.69 39.00
N VAL A 502 -6.12 14.63 38.25
CA VAL A 502 -6.95 13.52 38.73
C VAL A 502 -6.12 12.25 38.84
N TRP A 503 -6.17 11.65 40.02
CA TRP A 503 -5.59 10.35 40.33
C TRP A 503 -6.70 9.33 40.49
N HIS A 504 -6.66 8.23 39.74
CA HIS A 504 -7.43 7.03 40.04
C HIS A 504 -6.66 6.17 41.04
N LEU A 505 -7.34 5.76 42.11
CA LEU A 505 -6.73 5.00 43.19
C LEU A 505 -7.19 3.55 43.13
N GLY A 506 -6.25 2.62 43.08
CA GLY A 506 -6.55 1.18 43.12
C GLY A 506 -7.19 0.76 44.45
N HIS A 507 -6.99 1.56 45.50
CA HIS A 507 -7.45 1.34 46.88
C HIS A 507 -8.05 2.63 47.46
N SER A 508 -8.80 2.51 48.56
CA SER A 508 -9.32 3.68 49.30
C SER A 508 -8.17 4.58 49.75
N LEU A 509 -8.39 5.89 49.88
CA LEU A 509 -7.34 6.83 50.32
C LEU A 509 -6.70 6.40 51.65
N ASP A 510 -7.49 5.84 52.58
CA ASP A 510 -7.00 5.38 53.87
C ASP A 510 -6.21 4.05 53.81
N GLU A 511 -6.31 3.31 52.70
CA GLU A 511 -5.66 2.03 52.48
C GLU A 511 -4.41 2.11 51.59
N LEU A 512 -4.07 3.28 51.05
CA LEU A 512 -2.88 3.45 50.22
C LEU A 512 -1.62 3.01 50.97
N GLY A 513 -0.88 2.08 50.39
CA GLY A 513 0.33 1.51 50.95
C GLY A 513 0.13 0.43 52.02
N LYS A 514 -1.08 0.25 52.57
CA LYS A 514 -1.31 -0.79 53.59
C LYS A 514 -1.28 -2.21 53.04
N LYS A 515 -1.55 -2.37 51.74
CA LYS A 515 -1.48 -3.63 51.01
C LYS A 515 -0.38 -3.52 49.95
N PRO A 516 0.38 -4.60 49.69
CA PRO A 516 1.33 -4.63 48.58
C PRO A 516 0.63 -4.27 47.26
N TYR A 517 1.30 -3.50 46.42
CA TYR A 517 0.85 -3.15 45.07
C TYR A 517 -0.42 -2.28 45.00
N THR A 518 -0.78 -1.58 46.08
CA THR A 518 -1.71 -0.46 45.92
C THR A 518 -1.10 0.59 44.99
N SER A 519 -1.92 1.29 44.20
CA SER A 519 -1.43 2.21 43.19
C SER A 519 -2.30 3.45 43.03
N ALA A 520 -1.71 4.50 42.49
CA ALA A 520 -2.36 5.71 42.03
C ALA A 520 -1.93 5.99 40.58
N SER A 521 -2.90 6.19 39.69
CA SER A 521 -2.66 6.48 38.28
C SER A 521 -3.17 7.86 37.93
N ARG A 522 -2.29 8.74 37.45
CA ARG A 522 -2.63 10.12 37.06
C ARG A 522 -3.17 10.15 35.64
N PHE A 523 -4.34 10.72 35.44
CA PHE A 523 -4.86 10.94 34.10
C PHE A 523 -4.27 12.20 33.44
N PRO A 524 -4.14 12.21 32.10
CA PRO A 524 -3.88 13.40 31.30
C PRO A 524 -5.02 14.40 31.47
N GLU A 525 -4.70 15.65 31.13
CA GLU A 525 -5.58 16.79 31.36
C GLU A 525 -6.99 16.62 30.76
N LYS A 526 -7.10 16.02 29.57
CA LYS A 526 -8.41 15.85 28.90
C LYS A 526 -9.33 14.92 29.70
N GLU A 527 -8.84 13.75 30.07
CA GLU A 527 -9.57 12.77 30.87
C GLU A 527 -9.80 13.29 32.30
N ALA A 528 -8.82 13.99 32.88
CA ALA A 528 -8.93 14.63 34.19
C ALA A 528 -10.08 15.66 34.24
N ARG A 529 -10.26 16.46 33.20
CA ARG A 529 -11.40 17.40 33.09
C ARG A 529 -12.74 16.66 33.05
N MET A 530 -12.85 15.59 32.26
CA MET A 530 -14.09 14.80 32.18
C MET A 530 -14.48 14.18 33.54
N ILE A 531 -13.50 13.66 34.29
CA ILE A 531 -13.75 13.09 35.63
C ILE A 531 -14.13 14.20 36.62
N SER A 532 -13.48 15.35 36.54
CA SER A 532 -13.80 16.52 37.39
C SER A 532 -15.21 17.05 37.11
N ASP A 533 -15.63 17.13 35.85
CA ASP A 533 -16.99 17.50 35.46
C ASP A 533 -18.02 16.46 35.95
N ALA A 534 -17.68 15.17 35.89
CA ALA A 534 -18.52 14.10 36.43
C ALA A 534 -18.63 14.19 37.96
N PHE A 535 -17.53 14.51 38.65
CA PHE A 535 -17.55 14.77 40.09
C PHE A 535 -18.46 15.95 40.40
N GLU A 536 -18.30 17.09 39.72
CA GLU A 536 -19.13 18.28 39.88
C GLU A 536 -20.61 17.95 39.70
N PHE A 537 -20.94 17.26 38.60
CA PHE A 537 -22.29 16.86 38.31
C PHE A 537 -22.91 15.98 39.40
N ASN A 538 -22.15 15.02 39.95
CA ASN A 538 -22.64 14.13 41.00
C ASN A 538 -22.67 14.81 42.39
N PHE A 539 -21.74 15.73 42.65
CA PHE A 539 -21.67 16.48 43.91
C PHE A 539 -22.75 17.56 43.99
N ASP A 540 -23.01 18.25 42.89
CA ASP A 540 -23.94 19.39 42.83
C ASP A 540 -25.35 19.05 42.41
N LYS A 541 -25.60 17.84 41.90
CA LYS A 541 -26.94 17.34 41.62
C LYS A 541 -27.89 17.70 42.77
N LYS A 542 -28.97 18.41 42.44
CA LYS A 542 -30.06 18.64 43.39
C LYS A 542 -30.57 17.28 43.83
N LEU A 543 -30.65 17.07 45.14
CA LEU A 543 -31.17 15.84 45.78
C LEU A 543 -32.50 15.36 45.17
N ASP A 544 -33.31 16.31 44.67
CA ASP A 544 -34.60 16.05 44.04
C ASP A 544 -34.49 15.26 42.72
N VAL A 545 -33.43 15.48 41.93
CA VAL A 545 -33.19 14.76 40.65
C VAL A 545 -32.74 13.31 40.90
N LEU A 546 -32.06 13.05 42.02
CA LEU A 546 -31.69 11.68 42.44
C LEU A 546 -32.92 10.88 42.90
N LYS A 547 -33.93 11.58 43.45
CA LYS A 547 -35.19 10.99 43.90
C LYS A 547 -36.18 10.71 42.77
N GLU A 548 -36.32 11.61 41.80
CA GLU A 548 -37.29 11.46 40.69
C GLU A 548 -37.02 10.23 39.80
N LYS A 549 -35.77 9.77 39.71
CA LYS A 549 -35.42 8.54 38.98
C LYS A 549 -35.54 7.26 39.82
N GLY A 550 -35.99 7.37 41.08
CA GLY A 550 -36.10 6.23 41.99
C GLY A 550 -34.76 5.55 42.30
N ASP A 551 -33.64 6.27 42.10
CA ASP A 551 -32.34 5.64 41.94
C ASP A 551 -31.55 5.55 43.25
N TRP A 552 -31.43 6.62 44.07
CA TRP A 552 -30.62 6.59 45.32
C TRP A 552 -31.05 7.66 46.35
N ASP A 553 -31.01 7.34 47.65
CA ASP A 553 -31.07 8.34 48.72
C ASP A 553 -29.69 8.95 48.96
N ALA A 554 -29.61 10.25 49.21
CA ALA A 554 -28.35 10.93 49.51
C ALA A 554 -28.51 11.96 50.63
N ILE A 555 -27.44 12.19 51.38
CA ILE A 555 -27.36 13.14 52.49
C ILE A 555 -26.25 14.14 52.15
N ARG A 556 -26.66 15.38 51.85
CA ARG A 556 -25.73 16.49 51.65
C ARG A 556 -25.47 17.19 52.98
N ILE A 557 -24.20 17.31 53.33
CA ILE A 557 -23.69 18.00 54.52
C ILE A 557 -23.09 19.31 54.02
N LEU A 558 -23.88 20.38 54.11
CA LEU A 558 -23.50 21.76 53.77
C LEU A 558 -23.25 22.57 55.05
N ASN A 559 -22.53 23.68 54.90
CA ASN A 559 -22.22 24.64 55.96
C ASN A 559 -23.40 24.98 56.88
N ALA A 560 -23.06 25.30 58.13
CA ALA A 560 -23.93 25.39 59.30
C ALA A 560 -25.20 26.27 59.17
N ASP A 561 -25.31 27.10 58.13
CA ASP A 561 -26.44 28.02 57.91
C ASP A 561 -27.51 27.49 56.93
N HIS A 562 -27.35 26.29 56.36
CA HIS A 562 -28.36 25.67 55.50
C HIS A 562 -28.93 24.39 56.11
N LYS A 563 -30.23 24.46 56.41
CA LYS A 563 -31.06 23.37 56.95
C LYS A 563 -30.68 22.01 56.36
N VAL A 564 -30.30 21.10 57.25
CA VAL A 564 -30.26 19.66 56.98
C VAL A 564 -31.64 19.23 56.48
N ILE A 565 -31.78 18.95 55.18
CA ILE A 565 -32.97 18.25 54.67
C ILE A 565 -32.77 16.77 54.94
N ALA A 566 -32.99 16.37 56.19
CA ALA A 566 -33.27 14.98 56.54
C ALA A 566 -34.79 14.81 56.50
N ARG A 567 -35.34 14.31 55.39
CA ARG A 567 -36.70 13.76 55.38
C ARG A 567 -36.60 12.24 55.38
N LYS A 568 -36.63 11.68 56.58
CA LYS A 568 -36.98 10.28 56.85
C LYS A 568 -38.51 10.22 56.92
N ASN A 569 -39.15 9.50 56.00
CA ASN A 569 -40.48 8.93 56.28
C ASN A 569 -40.23 7.44 56.54
N PHE A 570 -40.20 7.06 57.81
CA PHE A 570 -40.44 5.69 58.23
C PHE A 570 -41.90 5.66 58.70
N GLU A 571 -42.76 4.98 57.95
CA GLU A 571 -43.90 4.24 58.50
C GLU A 571 -43.60 2.76 58.32
#